data_AF-A0A821WPV2-F1
#
_entry.id   AF-A0A821WPV2-F1
#
_cell.length_a   1.000
_cell.length_b   1.000
_cell.length_c   1.000
_cell.angle_alpha   90.00
_cell.angle_beta   90.00
_cell.angle_gamma   90.00
#
_symmetry.space_group_name_H-M   'P 1'
#
loop_
_entity.id
_entity.type
_entity.pdbx_description
1 polymer ?
#
loop_
_entity_poly.entity_id
_entity_poly.type
_entity_poly.pdbx_seq_one_letter_code
_entity_poly.pdbx_strand_id
1 'polypeptide(L)'
;KPKCPIKVFKSSKYIIGDKLLLHENFHDRVKPLENVAKDCRVHLYIKGSYYQLKDPAQQVLVSEADIVIGHGFQFEFRDEKNALLCNKICLSKNPMDIPEVKCFLQGAINRGLTWSRLNADVLSDGTYASNMGGYQALKTDIQTRCQNEKLKRQLLRVLRKMHEEEKKK
;
A
#
# COMPACT_ATOMS: atom_id res chain seq x y z
N LYS A 1 8.39 6.42 -22.76
CA LYS A 1 8.58 6.71 -21.32
C LYS A 1 7.84 5.67 -20.49
N PRO A 2 8.47 5.11 -19.46
CA PRO A 2 7.87 4.02 -18.69
C PRO A 2 6.75 4.56 -17.76
N LYS A 3 5.62 3.83 -17.69
CA LYS A 3 4.39 4.24 -16.97
C LYS A 3 4.59 4.21 -15.45
N CYS A 4 3.75 4.90 -14.67
CA CYS A 4 3.70 4.79 -13.21
C CYS A 4 3.46 3.32 -12.82
N PRO A 5 4.36 2.68 -12.04
CA PRO A 5 4.23 1.28 -11.67
C PRO A 5 3.23 1.05 -10.52
N ILE A 6 2.79 2.12 -9.86
CA ILE A 6 1.77 2.04 -8.82
C ILE A 6 0.40 1.81 -9.46
N LYS A 7 -0.25 0.74 -9.05
CA LYS A 7 -1.59 0.34 -9.50
C LYS A 7 -2.51 0.13 -8.31
N VAL A 8 -3.79 0.32 -8.57
CA VAL A 8 -4.84 -0.08 -7.64
C VAL A 8 -4.81 -1.61 -7.54
N PHE A 9 -4.60 -2.12 -6.34
CA PHE A 9 -4.84 -3.53 -6.04
C PHE A 9 -6.35 -3.75 -5.95
N LYS A 10 -6.88 -4.64 -6.78
CA LYS A 10 -8.30 -5.00 -6.74
C LYS A 10 -8.49 -6.03 -5.63
N SER A 11 -8.89 -5.55 -4.45
CA SER A 11 -9.18 -6.43 -3.32
C SER A 11 -10.55 -7.09 -3.41
N SER A 12 -10.65 -8.21 -2.70
CA SER A 12 -11.87 -8.93 -2.34
C SER A 12 -12.48 -8.36 -1.06
N LYS A 13 -13.54 -9.01 -0.56
CA LYS A 13 -14.22 -8.64 0.70
C LYS A 13 -13.35 -8.71 1.96
N TYR A 14 -12.17 -9.33 1.89
CA TYR A 14 -11.29 -9.52 3.07
C TYR A 14 -10.25 -8.40 3.25
N ILE A 15 -10.01 -7.60 2.21
CA ILE A 15 -9.16 -6.41 2.28
C ILE A 15 -10.05 -5.21 1.93
N ILE A 16 -10.42 -4.45 2.96
CA ILE A 16 -11.44 -3.40 2.91
C ILE A 16 -10.84 -2.04 3.31
N GLY A 17 -11.66 -0.98 3.33
CA GLY A 17 -11.24 0.36 3.75
C GLY A 17 -10.76 1.21 2.57
N ASP A 18 -9.68 1.96 2.78
CA ASP A 18 -9.15 2.86 1.77
C ASP A 18 -8.58 2.12 0.56
N LYS A 19 -8.51 2.85 -0.56
CA LYS A 19 -7.96 2.30 -1.79
C LYS A 19 -6.51 1.84 -1.60
N LEU A 20 -6.26 0.56 -1.87
CA LEU A 20 -4.94 -0.02 -1.79
C LEU A 20 -4.14 0.23 -3.08
N LEU A 21 -3.17 1.13 -3.02
CA LEU A 21 -2.26 1.49 -4.10
C LEU A 21 -0.90 0.86 -3.85
N LEU A 22 -0.50 -0.07 -4.73
CA LEU A 22 0.74 -0.84 -4.58
C LEU A 22 1.53 -0.83 -5.87
N HIS A 23 2.85 -1.01 -5.75
CA HIS A 23 3.72 -1.31 -6.88
C HIS A 23 3.28 -2.62 -7.54
N GLU A 24 3.26 -2.68 -8.87
CA GLU A 24 2.77 -3.85 -9.63
C GLU A 24 3.42 -5.16 -9.18
N ASN A 25 4.73 -5.18 -8.97
CA ASN A 25 5.46 -6.37 -8.49
C ASN A 25 5.11 -6.79 -7.04
N PHE A 26 4.50 -5.92 -6.25
CA PHE A 26 4.07 -6.23 -4.89
C PHE A 26 2.67 -6.86 -4.85
N HIS A 27 1.89 -6.77 -5.94
CA HIS A 27 0.54 -7.33 -6.01
C HIS A 27 0.52 -8.84 -5.77
N ASP A 28 1.48 -9.56 -6.34
CA ASP A 28 1.58 -11.02 -6.21
C ASP A 28 1.91 -11.47 -4.78
N ARG A 29 2.53 -10.60 -3.98
CA ARG A 29 2.78 -10.87 -2.54
C ARG A 29 1.56 -10.60 -1.68
N VAL A 30 0.74 -9.61 -2.06
CA VAL A 30 -0.47 -9.24 -1.31
C VAL A 30 -1.66 -10.12 -1.64
N LYS A 31 -1.79 -10.59 -2.89
CA LYS A 31 -2.92 -11.42 -3.33
C LYS A 31 -3.15 -12.67 -2.46
N PRO A 32 -2.12 -13.45 -2.06
CA PRO A 32 -2.33 -14.61 -1.19
C PRO A 32 -2.83 -14.26 0.21
N LEU A 33 -2.70 -13.01 0.66
CA LEU A 33 -3.19 -12.58 1.98
C LEU A 33 -4.71 -12.60 2.06
N GLU A 34 -5.43 -12.53 0.95
CA GLU A 34 -6.89 -12.64 0.94
C GLU A 34 -7.34 -14.00 1.47
N ASN A 35 -6.64 -15.06 1.06
CA ASN A 35 -6.88 -16.41 1.56
C ASN A 35 -6.48 -16.53 3.04
N VAL A 36 -5.36 -15.92 3.44
CA VAL A 36 -4.95 -15.89 4.87
C VAL A 36 -6.00 -15.18 5.72
N ALA A 37 -6.48 -14.02 5.27
CA ALA A 37 -7.50 -13.25 5.97
C ALA A 37 -8.79 -14.04 6.12
N LYS A 38 -9.20 -14.74 5.05
CA LYS A 38 -10.33 -15.65 5.07
C LYS A 38 -10.15 -16.79 6.07
N ASP A 39 -9.03 -17.50 5.99
CA ASP A 39 -8.77 -18.68 6.84
C ASP A 39 -8.65 -18.29 8.32
N CYS A 40 -8.11 -17.11 8.60
CA CYS A 40 -7.99 -16.55 9.94
C CYS A 40 -9.22 -15.74 10.39
N ARG A 41 -10.29 -15.66 9.58
CA ARG A 41 -11.54 -14.96 9.89
C ARG A 41 -11.36 -13.48 10.28
N VAL A 42 -10.46 -12.80 9.58
CA VAL A 42 -10.22 -11.35 9.74
C VAL A 42 -10.49 -10.60 8.45
N HIS A 43 -10.77 -9.31 8.60
CA HIS A 43 -10.66 -8.32 7.54
C HIS A 43 -9.44 -7.43 7.81
N LEU A 44 -8.64 -7.19 6.78
CA LEU A 44 -7.65 -6.11 6.80
C LEU A 44 -8.34 -4.83 6.37
N TYR A 45 -8.49 -3.91 7.31
CA TYR A 45 -8.95 -2.56 7.02
C TYR A 45 -7.75 -1.68 6.68
N ILE A 46 -7.63 -1.31 5.41
CA ILE A 46 -6.57 -0.45 4.89
C ILE A 46 -6.82 0.98 5.34
N LYS A 47 -5.79 1.60 5.92
CA LYS A 47 -5.80 3.00 6.38
C LYS A 47 -4.92 3.92 5.55
N GLY A 48 -4.01 3.33 4.79
CA GLY A 48 -2.99 4.05 4.06
C GLY A 48 -2.22 3.12 3.16
N SER A 49 -1.83 3.60 1.99
CA SER A 49 -0.96 2.90 1.06
C SER A 49 -0.15 3.95 0.29
N TYR A 50 0.40 3.61 -0.87
CA TYR A 50 1.21 4.55 -1.64
C TYR A 50 0.59 5.94 -1.72
N TYR A 51 1.41 6.94 -1.41
CA TYR A 51 1.10 8.35 -1.59
C TYR A 51 2.20 9.05 -2.37
N GLN A 52 1.80 10.12 -3.05
CA GLN A 52 2.68 10.88 -3.92
C GLN A 52 3.30 12.03 -3.14
N LEU A 53 4.64 12.12 -3.16
CA LEU A 53 5.38 13.23 -2.58
C LEU A 53 5.18 14.49 -3.42
N LYS A 54 5.34 15.65 -2.79
CA LYS A 54 5.41 16.94 -3.49
C LYS A 54 6.70 17.02 -4.32
N ASP A 55 7.81 16.63 -3.70
CA ASP A 55 9.13 16.54 -4.33
C ASP A 55 9.63 15.08 -4.26
N PRO A 56 9.96 14.42 -5.39
CA PRO A 56 10.55 13.07 -5.40
C PRO A 56 11.84 12.93 -4.58
N ALA A 57 12.59 14.01 -4.38
CA ALA A 57 13.82 14.01 -3.59
C ALA A 57 13.56 14.16 -2.08
N GLN A 58 12.33 14.51 -1.67
CA GLN A 58 11.97 14.75 -0.28
C GLN A 58 12.34 13.55 0.61
N GLN A 59 12.95 13.82 1.76
CA GLN A 59 13.20 12.80 2.77
C GLN A 59 11.88 12.28 3.35
N VAL A 60 11.87 11.00 3.71
CA VAL A 60 10.71 10.31 4.28
C VAL A 60 11.14 9.59 5.55
N LEU A 61 10.22 9.43 6.48
CA LEU A 61 10.48 8.65 7.68
C LEU A 61 10.72 7.19 7.31
N VAL A 62 11.64 6.53 8.02
CA VAL A 62 11.93 5.09 7.81
C VAL A 62 10.66 4.24 7.95
N SER A 63 9.75 4.63 8.85
CA SER A 63 8.45 3.98 9.05
C SER A 63 7.52 4.01 7.84
N GLU A 64 7.78 4.90 6.88
CA GLU A 64 6.98 5.09 5.68
C GLU A 64 7.70 4.66 4.41
N ALA A 65 8.95 4.20 4.53
CA ALA A 65 9.83 3.99 3.39
C ALA A 65 9.24 3.01 2.36
N ASP A 66 8.70 1.87 2.81
CA ASP A 66 8.06 0.92 1.91
C ASP A 66 6.71 1.44 1.36
N ILE A 67 6.00 2.29 2.11
CA ILE A 67 4.72 2.86 1.69
C ILE A 67 4.92 3.80 0.50
N VAL A 68 5.92 4.68 0.55
CA VAL A 68 6.15 5.70 -0.50
C VAL A 68 6.66 5.12 -1.82
N ILE A 69 7.06 3.85 -1.84
CA ILE A 69 7.40 3.11 -3.06
C ILE A 69 6.32 2.08 -3.45
N GLY A 70 5.25 1.96 -2.66
CA GLY A 70 4.14 1.02 -2.90
C GLY A 70 4.46 -0.44 -2.57
N HIS A 71 5.47 -0.69 -1.74
CA HIS A 71 5.87 -2.00 -1.24
C HIS A 71 5.41 -2.26 0.20
N GLY A 72 4.54 -1.39 0.74
CA GLY A 72 3.91 -1.57 2.03
C GLY A 72 2.61 -0.80 2.14
N PHE A 73 1.81 -1.14 3.15
CA PHE A 73 0.54 -0.49 3.45
C PHE A 73 0.24 -0.51 4.95
N GLN A 74 -0.56 0.47 5.37
CA GLN A 74 -1.04 0.61 6.73
C GLN A 74 -2.39 -0.07 6.89
N PHE A 75 -2.56 -0.79 8.00
CA PHE A 75 -3.76 -1.57 8.25
C PHE A 75 -4.16 -1.65 9.72
N GLU A 76 -5.38 -2.10 9.96
CA GLU A 76 -5.86 -2.63 11.24
C GLU A 76 -6.70 -3.89 10.99
N PHE A 77 -6.82 -4.75 12.00
CA PHE A 77 -7.66 -5.95 11.92
C PHE A 77 -9.06 -5.68 12.40
N ARG A 78 -10.02 -6.19 11.64
CA ARG A 78 -11.44 -6.24 12.00
C ARG A 78 -11.97 -7.66 11.91
N ASP A 79 -13.02 -7.95 12.66
CA ASP A 79 -13.71 -9.24 12.57
C ASP A 79 -14.66 -9.30 11.38
N GLU A 80 -15.34 -10.44 11.22
CA GLU A 80 -16.33 -10.65 10.15
C GLU A 80 -17.53 -9.69 10.24
N LYS A 81 -17.80 -9.13 11.42
CA LYS A 81 -18.85 -8.12 11.69
C LYS A 81 -18.32 -6.70 11.57
N ASN A 82 -17.08 -6.52 11.10
CA ASN A 82 -16.38 -5.25 10.95
C ASN A 82 -16.09 -4.52 12.28
N ALA A 83 -16.14 -5.21 13.42
CA ALA A 83 -15.71 -4.69 14.72
C ALA A 83 -14.17 -4.70 14.79
N LEU A 84 -13.60 -3.72 15.50
CA LEU A 84 -12.15 -3.61 15.65
C LEU A 84 -11.60 -4.76 16.51
N LEU A 85 -10.67 -5.54 15.94
CA LEU A 85 -9.92 -6.56 16.67
C LEU A 85 -8.59 -6.03 17.20
N CYS A 86 -7.79 -5.39 16.32
CA CYS A 86 -6.45 -4.96 16.68
C CYS A 86 -5.99 -3.82 15.78
N ASN A 87 -5.83 -2.62 16.35
CA ASN A 87 -5.24 -1.45 15.68
C ASN A 87 -3.74 -1.33 16.00
N LYS A 88 -3.09 -0.26 15.52
CA LYS A 88 -1.67 0.05 15.79
C LYS A 88 -1.24 -0.13 17.26
N ILE A 89 -2.07 0.29 18.21
CA ILE A 89 -1.75 0.24 19.65
C ILE A 89 -1.74 -1.22 20.15
N CYS A 90 -2.69 -2.02 19.69
CA CYS A 90 -2.70 -3.46 19.98
C CYS A 90 -1.52 -4.16 19.30
N LEU A 91 -1.28 -3.85 18.01
CA LEU A 91 -0.19 -4.44 17.22
C LEU A 91 1.19 -4.14 17.82
N SER A 92 1.41 -2.95 18.39
CA SER A 92 2.71 -2.59 18.98
C SER A 92 2.99 -3.28 20.32
N LYS A 93 1.95 -3.85 20.96
CA LYS A 93 2.04 -4.52 22.26
C LYS A 93 2.03 -6.04 22.11
N ASN A 94 0.85 -6.66 22.24
CA ASN A 94 0.68 -8.12 22.29
C ASN A 94 -0.40 -8.61 21.30
N PRO A 95 -0.20 -8.44 19.98
CA PRO A 95 -1.18 -8.90 18.99
C PRO A 95 -1.32 -10.43 18.93
N MET A 96 -0.36 -11.16 19.51
CA MET A 96 -0.33 -12.62 19.49
C MET A 96 -1.31 -13.27 20.48
N ASP A 97 -1.90 -12.49 21.39
CA ASP A 97 -2.92 -12.96 22.34
C ASP A 97 -4.30 -13.08 21.68
N ILE A 98 -4.49 -12.48 20.50
CA ILE A 98 -5.71 -12.57 19.70
C ILE A 98 -5.48 -13.65 18.62
N PRO A 99 -6.12 -14.83 18.71
CA PRO A 99 -5.82 -15.98 17.84
C PRO A 99 -5.93 -15.68 16.34
N GLU A 100 -6.95 -14.91 15.94
CA GLU A 100 -7.22 -14.53 14.56
C GLU A 100 -6.11 -13.62 13.99
N VAL A 101 -5.66 -12.66 14.80
CA VAL A 101 -4.56 -11.74 14.46
C VAL A 101 -3.24 -12.50 14.37
N LYS A 102 -2.96 -13.37 15.35
CA LYS A 102 -1.78 -14.24 15.35
C LYS A 102 -1.74 -15.12 14.10
N CYS A 103 -2.85 -15.78 13.78
CA CYS A 103 -3.00 -16.61 12.58
C CYS A 103 -2.63 -15.81 11.34
N PHE A 104 -3.18 -14.59 11.19
CA PHE A 104 -2.92 -13.78 10.03
C PHE A 104 -1.46 -13.35 9.94
N LEU A 105 -0.89 -12.79 11.01
CA LEU A 105 0.48 -12.29 11.00
C LEU A 105 1.47 -13.40 10.68
N GLN A 106 1.29 -14.59 11.25
CA GLN A 106 2.11 -15.76 10.91
C GLN A 106 1.94 -16.16 9.44
N GLY A 107 0.70 -16.20 8.94
CA GLY A 107 0.42 -16.51 7.54
C GLY A 107 1.02 -15.50 6.55
N ALA A 108 1.06 -14.22 6.91
CA ALA A 108 1.69 -13.15 6.15
C ALA A 108 3.23 -13.25 6.16
N ILE A 109 3.83 -13.50 7.34
CA ILE A 109 5.27 -13.70 7.49
C ILE A 109 5.74 -14.92 6.68
N ASN A 110 5.00 -16.02 6.71
CA ASN A 110 5.30 -17.23 5.92
C ASN A 110 5.22 -17.00 4.40
N ARG A 111 4.61 -15.88 3.96
CA ARG A 111 4.55 -15.45 2.56
C ARG A 111 5.61 -14.39 2.21
N GLY A 112 6.58 -14.20 3.11
CA GLY A 112 7.71 -13.29 2.90
C GLY A 112 7.35 -11.83 3.08
N LEU A 113 6.33 -11.52 3.88
CA LEU A 113 6.05 -10.16 4.32
C LEU A 113 6.67 -9.89 5.69
N THR A 114 7.05 -8.65 5.90
CA THR A 114 7.65 -8.16 7.13
C THR A 114 6.64 -7.34 7.92
N TRP A 115 6.58 -7.63 9.21
CA TRP A 115 5.84 -6.88 10.22
C TRP A 115 6.71 -6.74 11.46
N SER A 116 6.66 -5.58 12.13
CA SER A 116 7.42 -5.35 13.36
C SER A 116 6.66 -4.46 14.32
N ARG A 117 6.93 -4.58 15.63
CA ARG A 117 6.30 -3.74 16.65
C ARG A 117 6.63 -2.24 16.53
N LEU A 118 7.74 -1.89 15.88
CA LEU A 118 8.15 -0.49 15.69
C LEU A 118 7.28 0.21 14.65
N ASN A 119 6.87 -0.52 13.60
CA ASN A 119 5.93 -0.06 12.58
C ASN A 119 4.73 -1.00 12.56
N ALA A 120 4.07 -1.12 13.70
CA ALA A 120 3.14 -2.21 13.98
C ALA A 120 1.90 -2.25 13.10
N ASP A 121 1.52 -1.13 12.51
CA ASP A 121 0.42 -1.02 11.56
C ASP A 121 0.86 -1.15 10.10
N VAL A 122 2.13 -1.45 9.82
CA VAL A 122 2.66 -1.57 8.46
C VAL A 122 3.00 -3.03 8.14
N LEU A 123 2.51 -3.49 6.99
CA LEU A 123 2.92 -4.75 6.38
C LEU A 123 3.61 -4.42 5.04
N SER A 124 4.82 -4.95 4.84
CA SER A 124 5.62 -4.70 3.63
C SER A 124 6.39 -5.96 3.20
N ASP A 125 7.11 -5.92 2.10
CA ASP A 125 8.08 -6.97 1.73
C ASP A 125 9.54 -6.66 2.14
N GLY A 126 9.75 -5.58 2.91
CA GLY A 126 11.09 -5.16 3.37
C GLY A 126 12.00 -4.65 2.25
N THR A 127 11.45 -4.18 1.13
CA THR A 127 12.23 -3.61 0.01
C THR A 127 13.18 -2.51 0.46
N TYR A 128 12.76 -1.62 1.37
CA TYR A 128 13.64 -0.60 1.94
C TYR A 128 14.88 -1.20 2.62
N ALA A 129 14.66 -2.17 3.52
CA ALA A 129 15.74 -2.76 4.31
C ALA A 129 16.71 -3.60 3.45
N SER A 130 16.19 -4.31 2.45
CA SER A 130 16.98 -5.15 1.55
C SER A 130 17.77 -4.36 0.50
N ASN A 131 17.38 -3.12 0.21
CA ASN A 131 18.04 -2.28 -0.80
C ASN A 131 18.31 -0.85 -0.30
N MET A 132 18.88 -0.71 0.90
CA MET A 132 19.15 0.62 1.48
C MET A 132 19.99 1.52 0.56
N GLY A 133 20.98 0.95 -0.16
CA GLY A 133 21.84 1.70 -1.09
C GLY A 133 21.13 2.17 -2.36
N GLY A 134 20.19 1.39 -2.89
CA GLY A 134 19.41 1.72 -4.09
C GLY A 134 18.06 2.37 -3.82
N TYR A 135 17.62 2.41 -2.56
CA TYR A 135 16.27 2.84 -2.18
C TYR A 135 15.95 4.26 -2.64
N GLN A 136 16.85 5.23 -2.46
CA GLN A 136 16.57 6.62 -2.85
C GLN A 136 16.37 6.75 -4.36
N ALA A 137 17.19 6.04 -5.16
CA ALA A 137 17.03 6.01 -6.61
C ALA A 137 15.69 5.39 -7.02
N LEU A 138 15.31 4.26 -6.41
CA LEU A 138 14.03 3.60 -6.64
C LEU A 138 12.84 4.51 -6.28
N LYS A 139 12.88 5.13 -5.10
CA LYS A 139 11.86 6.06 -4.62
C LYS A 139 11.71 7.24 -5.58
N THR A 140 12.81 7.87 -5.97
CA THR A 140 12.80 9.00 -6.90
C THR A 140 12.27 8.60 -8.28
N ASP A 141 12.65 7.42 -8.81
CA ASP A 141 12.11 6.92 -10.09
C ASP A 141 10.58 6.74 -10.03
N ILE A 142 10.09 5.99 -9.04
CA ILE A 142 8.65 5.71 -8.88
C ILE A 142 7.86 7.02 -8.74
N GLN A 143 8.29 7.90 -7.83
CA GLN A 143 7.62 9.18 -7.56
C GLN A 143 7.60 10.07 -8.81
N THR A 144 8.72 10.16 -9.53
CA THR A 144 8.83 10.95 -10.77
C THR A 144 7.92 10.41 -11.88
N ARG A 145 7.90 9.09 -12.08
CA ARG A 145 7.06 8.45 -13.10
C ARG A 145 5.57 8.64 -12.80
N CYS A 146 5.17 8.51 -11.54
CA CYS A 146 3.79 8.72 -11.12
C CYS A 146 3.34 10.19 -11.17
N GLN A 147 4.23 11.12 -10.83
CA GLN A 147 4.00 12.56 -11.01
C GLN A 147 3.76 12.92 -12.49
N ASN A 148 4.64 12.47 -13.38
CA ASN A 148 4.55 12.75 -14.81
C ASN A 148 3.28 12.17 -15.45
N GLU A 149 2.87 10.97 -15.04
CA GLU A 149 1.62 10.36 -15.54
C GLU A 149 0.39 11.15 -15.09
N LYS A 150 0.36 11.64 -13.85
CA LYS A 150 -0.72 12.48 -13.34
C LYS A 150 -0.83 13.79 -14.14
N LEU A 151 0.29 14.47 -14.37
CA LEU A 151 0.33 15.70 -15.15
C LEU A 151 -0.15 15.48 -16.59
N LYS A 152 0.32 14.41 -17.24
CA LYS A 152 -0.13 14.04 -18.59
C LYS A 152 -1.64 13.83 -18.65
N ARG A 153 -2.22 13.14 -17.67
CA ARG A 153 -3.68 12.92 -17.60
C ARG A 153 -4.46 14.23 -17.40
N GLN A 154 -3.94 15.15 -16.59
CA GLN A 154 -4.55 16.46 -16.38
C GLN A 154 -4.53 17.28 -17.67
N LEU A 155 -3.38 17.37 -18.34
CA LEU A 155 -3.24 18.08 -19.62
C LEU A 155 -4.21 17.52 -20.67
N LEU A 156 -4.31 16.20 -20.81
CA LEU A 156 -5.23 15.56 -21.76
C LEU A 156 -6.70 15.88 -21.47
N ARG A 157 -7.09 16.04 -20.19
CA ARG A 157 -8.46 16.45 -19.85
C ARG A 157 -8.74 17.90 -20.25
N VAL A 158 -7.76 18.79 -20.05
CA VAL A 158 -7.88 20.19 -20.47
C VAL A 158 -8.01 20.28 -21.99
N LEU A 159 -7.14 19.60 -22.73
CA LEU A 159 -7.16 19.60 -24.21
C LEU A 159 -8.50 19.06 -24.77
N ARG A 160 -9.06 18.01 -24.14
CA ARG A 160 -10.38 17.49 -24.55
C ARG A 160 -11.50 18.49 -24.33
N LYS A 161 -11.51 19.19 -23.18
CA LYS A 161 -12.51 20.22 -22.90
C LYS A 161 -12.43 21.37 -23.91
N MET A 162 -11.22 21.82 -24.24
CA MET A 162 -11.02 22.88 -25.25
C MET A 162 -11.55 22.45 -26.62
N HIS A 163 -11.26 21.22 -27.06
CA HIS A 163 -11.74 20.69 -28.34
C HIS A 163 -13.27 20.53 -28.39
N GLU A 164 -13.89 20.16 -27.27
CA GLU A 164 -15.36 20.07 -27.15
C GLU A 164 -16.04 21.44 -27.16
N GLU A 165 -15.37 22.48 -26.64
CA GLU A 165 -15.85 23.87 -26.69
C GLU A 165 -15.71 24.47 -28.09
N GLU A 166 -14.64 24.17 -28.81
CA GLU A 166 -14.45 24.62 -30.20
C GLU A 166 -15.49 24.00 -31.15
N LYS A 167 -15.86 22.73 -30.96
CA LYS A 167 -16.91 22.08 -31.76
C LYS A 167 -18.33 22.61 -31.53
N LYS A 168 -18.55 23.37 -30.47
CA LYS A 168 -19.86 23.96 -30.13
C LYS A 168 -20.02 25.39 -30.66
N LYS A 169 -18.96 25.98 -31.21
CA LYS A 169 -18.98 27.28 -31.90
C LYS A 169 -19.13 27.06 -33.40
#